data_AF-A0A356DZ20-F1
#
_entry.id   AF-A0A356DZ20-F1
#
_cell.length_a   1.000
_cell.length_b   1.000
_cell.length_c   1.000
_cell.angle_alpha   90.00
_cell.angle_beta   90.00
_cell.angle_gamma   90.00
#
_symmetry.space_group_name_H-M   'P 1'
#
loop_
_entity.id
_entity.type
_entity.pdbx_description
1 polymer ?
#
loop_
_entity_poly.entity_id
_entity_poly.type
_entity_poly.pdbx_seq_one_letter_code
_entity_poly.pdbx_strand_id
1 'polypeptide(L)'
;MQKKVLLLIIVLVLAFPAFAGYFDVGITLGTNAHLGEKDLDPSRLKLAWGASIGLTDVWELDIQANTQLVPTFLDTTSVSFLIQRALLGQRSTGGQTAGMGLNSLVGFGVMLSPYTLDGRTTLSHLLVSLTPLTVGSPVIGKRERALTVTLAYNLHTKQVGVLFDLLKFDFYVVGSYKDYR
;
A
#
# COMPACT_ATOMS: atom_id res chain seq x y z
N MET A 1 -10.39 19.44 -6.27
CA MET A 1 -10.71 18.44 -5.22
C MET A 1 -9.55 17.51 -4.88
N GLN A 2 -8.72 17.11 -5.85
CA GLN A 2 -7.52 16.25 -5.64
C GLN A 2 -6.60 16.71 -4.49
N LYS A 3 -6.34 18.03 -4.36
CA LYS A 3 -5.53 18.59 -3.27
C LYS A 3 -6.09 18.33 -1.86
N LYS A 4 -7.42 18.27 -1.69
CA LYS A 4 -8.06 18.03 -0.38
C LYS A 4 -7.99 16.55 0.02
N VAL A 5 -8.06 15.64 -0.94
CA VAL A 5 -7.89 14.19 -0.72
C VAL A 5 -6.44 13.86 -0.36
N LEU A 6 -5.48 14.46 -1.08
CA LEU A 6 -4.06 14.37 -0.75
C LEU A 6 -3.78 14.86 0.67
N LEU A 7 -4.37 16.00 1.05
CA LEU A 7 -4.22 16.58 2.39
C LEU A 7 -4.86 15.70 3.47
N LEU A 8 -6.02 15.09 3.20
CA LEU A 8 -6.65 14.13 4.11
C LEU A 8 -5.76 12.89 4.34
N ILE A 9 -5.13 12.37 3.28
CA ILE A 9 -4.22 11.23 3.37
C ILE A 9 -2.98 11.59 4.16
N ILE A 10 -2.39 12.75 3.91
CA ILE A 10 -1.26 13.27 4.69
C ILE A 10 -1.65 13.39 6.17
N VAL A 11 -2.84 13.94 6.47
CA VAL A 11 -3.33 14.07 7.85
C VAL A 11 -3.58 12.71 8.50
N LEU A 12 -4.16 11.72 7.79
CA LEU A 12 -4.35 10.36 8.29
C LEU A 12 -3.00 9.68 8.58
N VAL A 13 -2.02 9.80 7.68
CA VAL A 13 -0.67 9.26 7.87
C VAL A 13 0.04 9.92 9.07
N LEU A 14 -0.16 11.23 9.28
CA LEU A 14 0.47 11.98 10.38
C LEU A 14 -0.23 11.80 11.73
N ALA A 15 -1.53 11.46 11.76
CA ALA A 15 -2.29 11.32 13.02
C ALA A 15 -2.17 9.92 13.65
N PHE A 16 -1.89 8.88 12.86
CA PHE A 16 -1.85 7.49 13.32
C PHE A 16 -0.65 7.06 14.20
N PRO A 17 0.54 7.72 14.18
CA PRO A 17 1.64 7.38 15.10
C PRO A 17 1.27 7.52 16.59
N ALA A 18 0.18 8.20 16.93
CA ALA A 18 -0.26 8.41 18.31
C ALA A 18 -0.94 7.19 18.97
N PHE A 19 -1.18 6.08 18.24
CA PHE A 19 -1.88 4.89 18.77
C PHE A 19 -0.96 3.69 19.03
N ALA A 20 0.36 3.92 19.14
CA ALA A 20 1.43 2.92 19.16
C ALA A 20 1.57 2.07 20.45
N GLY A 21 0.47 1.44 20.92
CA GLY A 21 0.54 0.41 21.97
C GLY A 21 0.88 -0.99 21.44
N TYR A 22 0.53 -1.27 20.18
CA TYR A 22 0.72 -2.56 19.49
C TYR A 22 1.12 -2.40 18.00
N PHE A 23 1.13 -1.17 17.49
CA PHE A 23 1.07 -0.88 16.06
C PHE A 23 2.43 -0.39 15.56
N ASP A 24 3.05 -1.11 14.62
CA ASP A 24 4.15 -0.59 13.81
C ASP A 24 3.63 0.35 12.72
N VAL A 25 4.39 1.39 12.41
CA VAL A 25 4.07 2.33 11.33
C VAL A 25 5.28 2.48 10.44
N GLY A 26 5.11 2.19 9.15
CA GLY A 26 6.12 2.36 8.12
C GLY A 26 5.67 3.26 6.99
N ILE A 27 6.62 4.01 6.44
CA ILE A 27 6.43 4.80 5.22
C ILE A 27 6.79 3.91 4.04
N THR A 28 5.85 3.72 3.13
CA THR A 28 6.02 2.88 1.94
C THR A 28 6.43 3.73 0.75
N LEU A 29 7.42 3.28 -0.03
CA LEU A 29 7.86 3.88 -1.29
C LEU A 29 8.16 2.79 -2.32
N GLY A 30 7.77 2.99 -3.57
CA GLY A 30 8.03 2.03 -4.64
C GLY A 30 7.50 2.48 -5.99
N THR A 31 7.40 1.53 -6.91
CA THR A 31 6.81 1.76 -8.23
C THR A 31 5.58 0.92 -8.43
N ASN A 32 4.64 1.46 -9.22
CA ASN A 32 3.43 0.78 -9.60
C ASN A 32 3.18 0.94 -11.11
N ALA A 33 2.73 -0.12 -11.75
CA ALA A 33 2.20 -0.11 -13.10
C ALA A 33 0.77 -0.63 -13.10
N HIS A 34 -0.14 0.06 -13.79
CA HIS A 34 -1.51 -0.39 -13.98
C HIS A 34 -1.68 -0.90 -15.40
N LEU A 35 -2.06 -2.17 -15.52
CA LEU A 35 -2.20 -2.90 -16.77
C LEU A 35 -3.66 -3.33 -16.94
N GLY A 36 -4.12 -3.46 -18.18
CA GLY A 36 -5.47 -3.96 -18.50
C GLY A 36 -6.54 -2.87 -18.68
N GLU A 37 -6.27 -1.62 -18.30
CA GLU A 37 -7.23 -0.49 -18.42
C GLU A 37 -6.62 0.78 -19.01
N LYS A 38 -5.88 0.65 -20.13
CA LYS A 38 -5.12 1.77 -20.72
C LYS A 38 -5.99 2.97 -21.12
N ASP A 39 -7.25 2.75 -21.43
CA ASP A 39 -8.18 3.81 -21.83
C ASP A 39 -8.63 4.68 -20.64
N LEU A 40 -8.62 4.10 -19.42
CA LEU A 40 -8.99 4.80 -18.18
C LEU A 40 -7.75 5.33 -17.45
N ASP A 41 -6.64 4.62 -17.57
CA ASP A 41 -5.37 4.96 -16.95
C ASP A 41 -4.26 5.05 -18.01
N PRO A 42 -3.94 6.27 -18.48
CA PRO A 42 -2.90 6.47 -19.49
C PRO A 42 -1.48 6.33 -18.90
N SER A 43 -1.35 6.15 -17.58
CA SER A 43 -0.04 6.08 -16.95
C SER A 43 0.70 4.79 -17.31
N ARG A 44 2.00 4.93 -17.59
CA ARG A 44 2.91 3.79 -17.83
C ARG A 44 3.67 3.40 -16.58
N LEU A 45 3.95 4.39 -15.73
CA LEU A 45 4.68 4.23 -14.49
C LEU A 45 4.15 5.22 -13.46
N LYS A 46 3.95 4.73 -12.24
CA LYS A 46 3.54 5.53 -11.09
C LYS A 46 4.54 5.39 -9.95
N LEU A 47 4.68 6.47 -9.19
CA LEU A 47 5.28 6.44 -7.87
C LEU A 47 4.23 5.93 -6.89
N ALA A 48 4.54 4.82 -6.24
CA ALA A 48 3.76 4.31 -5.13
C ALA A 48 4.34 4.85 -3.83
N TRP A 49 3.52 5.53 -3.03
CA TRP A 49 3.95 6.06 -1.74
C TRP A 49 2.81 6.04 -0.74
N GLY A 50 3.10 5.88 0.55
CA GLY A 50 2.04 5.79 1.55
C GLY A 50 2.52 5.27 2.89
N ALA A 51 1.66 4.51 3.56
CA ALA A 51 1.94 3.97 4.88
C ALA A 51 1.49 2.51 5.03
N SER A 52 2.30 1.75 5.76
CA SER A 52 2.03 0.41 6.23
C SER A 52 1.85 0.44 7.74
N ILE A 53 0.71 -0.02 8.23
CA ILE A 53 0.33 0.05 9.64
C ILE A 53 0.03 -1.37 10.12
N GLY A 54 0.81 -1.89 11.06
CA GLY A 54 0.55 -3.19 11.66
C GLY A 54 -0.66 -3.14 12.59
N LEU A 55 -1.72 -3.89 12.28
CA LEU A 55 -2.95 -3.94 13.08
C LEU A 55 -2.89 -5.01 14.18
N THR A 56 -2.20 -6.11 13.89
CA THR A 56 -1.94 -7.24 14.79
C THR A 56 -0.57 -7.83 14.44
N ASP A 57 -0.22 -8.94 15.09
CA ASP A 57 0.98 -9.70 14.78
C ASP A 57 1.02 -10.26 13.35
N VAL A 58 -0.13 -10.43 12.68
CA VAL A 58 -0.22 -10.98 11.32
C VAL A 58 -0.97 -10.10 10.32
N TRP A 59 -1.72 -9.10 10.78
CA TRP A 59 -2.51 -8.21 9.92
C TRP A 59 -1.91 -6.81 9.81
N GLU A 60 -2.02 -6.22 8.62
CA GLU A 60 -1.62 -4.85 8.35
C GLU A 60 -2.62 -4.11 7.46
N LEU A 61 -2.69 -2.79 7.66
CA LEU A 61 -3.35 -1.86 6.76
C LEU A 61 -2.29 -1.17 5.91
N ASP A 62 -2.40 -1.30 4.60
CA ASP A 62 -1.55 -0.65 3.61
C ASP A 62 -2.37 0.43 2.90
N ILE A 63 -1.99 1.69 3.12
CA ILE A 63 -2.58 2.86 2.47
C ILE A 63 -1.57 3.34 1.44
N GLN A 64 -1.91 3.28 0.16
CA GLN A 64 -0.99 3.57 -0.92
C GLN A 64 -1.58 4.59 -1.90
N ALA A 65 -0.93 5.74 -2.05
CA ALA A 65 -1.15 6.64 -3.16
C ALA A 65 -0.26 6.23 -4.34
N ASN A 66 -0.86 6.12 -5.52
CA ASN A 66 -0.19 5.83 -6.77
C ASN A 66 -0.32 7.05 -7.68
N THR A 67 0.76 7.80 -7.80
CA THR A 67 0.81 9.06 -8.54
C THR A 67 1.58 8.88 -9.84
N GLN A 68 1.03 9.38 -10.93
CA GLN A 68 1.62 9.25 -12.26
C GLN A 68 3.01 9.92 -12.34
N LEU A 69 3.99 9.15 -12.82
CA LEU A 69 5.32 9.66 -13.20
C LEU A 69 5.44 9.81 -14.72
N VAL A 70 4.95 8.83 -15.47
CA VAL A 70 5.03 8.76 -16.93
C VAL A 70 3.64 8.45 -17.50
N PRO A 71 3.16 9.14 -18.55
CA PRO A 71 3.88 10.13 -19.37
C PRO A 71 3.91 11.55 -18.79
N THR A 72 2.87 11.96 -18.06
CA THR A 72 2.76 13.30 -17.48
C THR A 72 2.99 13.26 -15.96
N PHE A 73 3.88 14.09 -15.44
CA PHE A 73 4.22 14.09 -14.01
C PHE A 73 3.07 14.67 -13.17
N LEU A 74 2.62 13.92 -12.14
CA LEU A 74 1.58 14.28 -11.16
C LEU A 74 0.17 14.56 -11.71
N ASP A 75 -0.13 14.12 -12.93
CA ASP A 75 -1.43 14.39 -13.57
C ASP A 75 -2.58 13.59 -12.95
N THR A 76 -2.38 12.27 -12.79
CA THR A 76 -3.36 11.39 -12.17
C THR A 76 -2.83 10.81 -10.86
N THR A 77 -3.73 10.63 -9.89
CA THR A 77 -3.44 9.96 -8.62
C THR A 77 -4.60 9.05 -8.26
N SER A 78 -4.27 7.86 -7.82
CA SER A 78 -5.19 6.88 -7.25
C SER A 78 -4.74 6.52 -5.84
N VAL A 79 -5.66 6.07 -5.01
CA VAL A 79 -5.40 5.76 -3.60
C VAL A 79 -6.00 4.39 -3.31
N SER A 80 -5.17 3.48 -2.84
CA SER A 80 -5.56 2.12 -2.48
C SER A 80 -5.52 1.94 -0.98
N PHE A 81 -6.50 1.22 -0.45
CA PHE A 81 -6.57 0.79 0.93
C PHE A 81 -6.64 -0.73 0.91
N LEU A 82 -5.61 -1.39 1.44
CA LEU A 82 -5.46 -2.84 1.42
C LEU A 82 -5.31 -3.33 2.86
N ILE A 83 -6.17 -4.24 3.29
CA ILE A 83 -5.94 -5.03 4.50
C ILE A 83 -5.18 -6.28 4.06
N GLN A 84 -3.98 -6.47 4.58
CA GLN A 84 -3.11 -7.59 4.22
C GLN A 84 -2.83 -8.49 5.43
N ARG A 85 -2.69 -9.78 5.16
CA ARG A 85 -2.34 -10.81 6.12
C ARG A 85 -1.02 -11.46 5.73
N ALA A 86 -0.12 -11.56 6.70
CA ALA A 86 1.09 -12.37 6.62
C ALA A 86 0.77 -13.86 6.67
N LEU A 87 1.37 -14.64 5.77
CA LEU A 87 1.08 -16.06 5.59
C LEU A 87 2.10 -16.99 6.24
N LEU A 88 3.37 -16.59 6.29
CA LEU A 88 4.46 -17.47 6.74
C LEU A 88 4.78 -17.30 8.23
N GLY A 89 4.19 -16.31 8.90
CA GLY A 89 4.40 -16.08 10.33
C GLY A 89 4.11 -14.64 10.74
N GLN A 90 4.39 -14.34 12.00
CA GLN A 90 4.18 -13.01 12.57
C GLN A 90 5.11 -11.96 11.94
N ARG A 91 4.61 -10.73 11.76
CA ARG A 91 5.35 -9.54 11.33
C ARG A 91 6.11 -8.91 12.49
N SER A 92 5.44 -8.64 13.61
CA SER A 92 6.00 -8.08 14.86
C SER A 92 4.98 -8.20 15.98
N THR A 93 5.42 -8.31 17.24
CA THR A 93 4.50 -8.34 18.41
C THR A 93 4.57 -7.10 19.30
N GLY A 94 5.11 -5.99 18.78
CA GLY A 94 5.06 -4.69 19.48
C GLY A 94 5.72 -4.65 20.87
N GLY A 95 6.52 -5.65 21.25
CA GLY A 95 7.18 -5.62 22.55
C GLY A 95 8.21 -6.73 22.85
N GLN A 96 8.12 -7.93 22.27
CA GLN A 96 8.92 -9.06 22.79
C GLN A 96 9.50 -10.04 21.77
N THR A 97 8.98 -10.09 20.54
CA THR A 97 9.43 -11.08 19.55
C THR A 97 9.64 -10.45 18.18
N ALA A 98 10.83 -10.64 17.62
CA ALA A 98 11.10 -10.31 16.22
C ALA A 98 10.29 -11.28 15.33
N GLY A 99 9.40 -10.73 14.52
CA GLY A 99 8.67 -11.52 13.53
C GLY A 99 9.59 -12.06 12.44
N MET A 100 9.06 -12.97 11.60
CA MET A 100 9.85 -13.60 10.55
C MET A 100 10.35 -12.57 9.54
N GLY A 101 11.66 -12.54 9.32
CA GLY A 101 12.29 -11.66 8.33
C GLY A 101 12.03 -12.04 6.88
N LEU A 102 11.35 -13.17 6.63
CA LEU A 102 10.85 -13.58 5.32
C LEU A 102 9.37 -13.91 5.43
N ASN A 103 8.53 -13.35 4.56
CA ASN A 103 7.09 -13.57 4.60
C ASN A 103 6.45 -13.46 3.21
N SER A 104 5.16 -13.80 3.14
CA SER A 104 4.29 -13.56 2.00
C SER A 104 3.01 -12.88 2.51
N LEU A 105 2.42 -12.01 1.70
CA LEU A 105 1.20 -11.28 2.06
C LEU A 105 0.08 -11.60 1.09
N VAL A 106 -1.13 -11.79 1.62
CA VAL A 106 -2.36 -11.74 0.84
C VAL A 106 -3.20 -10.58 1.33
N GLY A 107 -3.81 -9.83 0.41
CA GLY A 107 -4.60 -8.66 0.79
C GLY A 107 -5.90 -8.55 0.03
N PHE A 108 -6.86 -7.87 0.66
CA PHE A 108 -8.09 -7.44 0.05
C PHE A 108 -8.27 -5.95 0.31
N GLY A 109 -8.87 -5.24 -0.63
CA GLY A 109 -9.00 -3.81 -0.49
C GLY A 109 -9.84 -3.13 -1.54
N VAL A 110 -9.71 -1.81 -1.56
CA VAL A 110 -10.42 -0.94 -2.48
C VAL A 110 -9.50 0.14 -3.02
N MET A 111 -9.82 0.64 -4.22
CA MET A 111 -9.16 1.79 -4.81
C MET A 111 -10.13 2.94 -5.03
N LEU A 112 -9.73 4.14 -4.60
CA LEU A 112 -10.32 5.41 -4.99
C LEU A 112 -9.49 5.98 -6.15
N SER A 113 -10.09 6.12 -7.33
CA SER A 113 -9.36 6.64 -8.49
C SER A 113 -10.29 7.37 -9.46
N PRO A 114 -9.76 8.21 -10.35
CA PRO A 114 -10.50 8.78 -11.47
C PRO A 114 -10.72 7.79 -12.63
N TYR A 115 -10.40 6.49 -12.47
CA TYR A 115 -10.52 5.46 -13.51
C TYR A 115 -11.98 5.01 -13.70
N THR A 116 -12.81 5.98 -14.07
CA THR A 116 -14.22 5.83 -14.38
C THR A 116 -14.49 6.52 -15.72
N LEU A 117 -15.59 6.17 -16.39
CA LEU A 117 -15.95 6.76 -17.69
C LEU A 117 -16.09 8.29 -17.62
N ASP A 118 -16.50 8.81 -16.45
CA ASP A 118 -16.72 10.25 -16.22
C ASP A 118 -15.48 10.97 -15.66
N GLY A 119 -14.36 10.25 -15.43
CA GLY A 119 -13.12 10.81 -14.87
C GLY A 119 -13.21 11.30 -13.41
N ARG A 120 -14.32 11.02 -12.71
CA ARG A 120 -14.52 11.47 -11.33
C ARG A 120 -13.79 10.54 -10.36
N THR A 121 -13.08 11.12 -9.38
CA THR A 121 -12.47 10.34 -8.30
C THR A 121 -13.54 9.78 -7.38
N THR A 122 -13.72 8.47 -7.44
CA THR A 122 -14.68 7.73 -6.61
C THR A 122 -14.13 6.34 -6.30
N LEU A 123 -14.86 5.55 -5.51
CA LEU A 123 -14.61 4.12 -5.35
C LEU A 123 -14.74 3.44 -6.71
N SER A 124 -13.61 2.98 -7.24
CA SER A 124 -13.52 2.49 -8.61
C SER A 124 -13.23 0.99 -8.66
N HIS A 125 -12.39 0.46 -7.77
CA HIS A 125 -11.97 -0.94 -7.83
C HIS A 125 -12.08 -1.69 -6.52
N LEU A 126 -12.38 -2.99 -6.63
CA LEU A 126 -12.09 -3.99 -5.61
C LEU A 126 -10.71 -4.60 -5.89
N LEU A 127 -9.92 -4.80 -4.85
CA LEU A 127 -8.54 -5.24 -4.95
C LEU A 127 -8.35 -6.59 -4.27
N VAL A 128 -7.61 -7.48 -4.93
CA VAL A 128 -7.07 -8.71 -4.33
C VAL A 128 -5.58 -8.75 -4.63
N SER A 129 -4.76 -8.75 -3.59
CA SER A 129 -3.31 -8.61 -3.68
C SER A 129 -2.59 -9.86 -3.20
N LEU A 130 -1.50 -10.21 -3.88
CA LEU A 130 -0.53 -11.21 -3.46
C LEU A 130 0.87 -10.61 -3.54
N THR A 131 1.56 -10.57 -2.41
CA THR A 131 3.00 -10.29 -2.33
C THR A 131 3.71 -11.59 -2.00
N PRO A 132 4.36 -12.24 -2.97
CA PRO A 132 4.96 -13.56 -2.75
C PRO A 132 6.17 -13.50 -1.81
N LEU A 133 6.91 -12.39 -1.81
CA LEU A 133 8.13 -12.24 -1.04
C LEU A 133 8.18 -10.88 -0.36
N THR A 134 8.30 -10.91 0.96
CA THR A 134 8.74 -9.78 1.76
C THR A 134 9.99 -10.13 2.53
N VAL A 135 10.98 -9.24 2.56
CA VAL A 135 12.25 -9.42 3.27
C VAL A 135 12.44 -8.30 4.28
N GLY A 136 12.79 -8.63 5.52
CA GLY A 136 12.87 -7.70 6.64
C GLY A 136 11.62 -7.70 7.51
N SER A 137 11.62 -6.86 8.53
CA SER A 137 10.56 -6.80 9.53
C SER A 137 10.48 -5.40 10.16
N PRO A 138 9.34 -5.06 10.80
CA PRO A 138 9.20 -3.81 11.55
C PRO A 138 10.33 -3.58 12.56
N VAL A 139 10.74 -4.64 13.26
CA VAL A 139 11.81 -4.58 14.28
C VAL A 139 13.14 -4.12 13.69
N ILE A 140 13.48 -4.54 12.48
CA ILE A 140 14.73 -4.15 11.78
C ILE A 140 14.66 -2.68 11.30
N GLY A 141 13.47 -2.08 11.25
CA GLY A 141 13.27 -0.72 10.75
C GLY A 141 13.05 -0.65 9.24
N LYS A 142 13.14 -1.78 8.53
CA LYS A 142 12.98 -1.85 7.07
C LYS A 142 12.35 -3.17 6.64
N ARG A 143 11.45 -3.11 5.66
CA ARG A 143 10.96 -4.28 4.91
C ARG A 143 10.90 -3.98 3.42
N GLU A 144 11.27 -4.96 2.61
CA GLU A 144 11.17 -4.92 1.15
C GLU A 144 10.02 -5.85 0.73
N ARG A 145 9.21 -5.42 -0.22
CA ARG A 145 8.11 -6.22 -0.81
C ARG A 145 8.38 -6.36 -2.29
N ALA A 146 8.57 -7.59 -2.75
CA ALA A 146 8.91 -7.87 -4.14
C ALA A 146 7.73 -8.52 -4.86
N LEU A 147 7.56 -8.16 -6.14
CA LEU A 147 6.63 -8.79 -7.08
C LEU A 147 5.17 -8.79 -6.59
N THR A 148 4.71 -7.66 -6.05
CA THR A 148 3.30 -7.57 -5.63
C THR A 148 2.42 -7.51 -6.86
N VAL A 149 1.49 -8.45 -6.94
CA VAL A 149 0.46 -8.50 -7.99
C VAL A 149 -0.87 -8.23 -7.32
N THR A 150 -1.58 -7.21 -7.78
CA THR A 150 -2.92 -6.92 -7.30
C THR A 150 -3.90 -6.94 -8.46
N LEU A 151 -4.86 -7.84 -8.40
CA LEU A 151 -6.00 -7.86 -9.31
C LEU A 151 -6.95 -6.73 -8.90
N ALA A 152 -7.27 -5.87 -9.86
CA ALA A 152 -8.15 -4.73 -9.66
C ALA A 152 -9.41 -4.93 -10.50
N TYR A 153 -10.52 -5.27 -9.85
CA TYR A 153 -11.82 -5.38 -10.52
C TYR A 153 -12.52 -4.03 -10.54
N ASN A 154 -12.72 -3.46 -11.73
CA ASN A 154 -13.37 -2.17 -11.92
C ASN A 154 -14.88 -2.31 -11.79
N LEU A 155 -15.46 -1.62 -10.82
CA LEU A 155 -16.89 -1.66 -10.52
C LEU A 155 -17.75 -0.97 -11.59
N HIS A 156 -17.16 -0.06 -12.37
CA HIS A 156 -17.88 0.75 -13.37
C HIS A 156 -17.83 0.11 -14.76
N THR A 157 -16.67 -0.40 -15.17
CA THR A 157 -16.48 -1.01 -16.51
C THR A 157 -16.57 -2.53 -16.49
N LYS A 158 -16.57 -3.17 -15.32
CA LYS A 158 -16.52 -4.64 -15.13
C LYS A 158 -15.25 -5.29 -15.70
N GLN A 159 -14.22 -4.51 -15.98
CA GLN A 159 -12.93 -4.98 -16.45
C GLN A 159 -12.03 -5.39 -15.28
N VAL A 160 -11.05 -6.24 -15.55
CA VAL A 160 -10.02 -6.63 -14.59
C VAL A 160 -8.70 -6.03 -15.02
N GLY A 161 -8.21 -5.10 -14.22
CA GLY A 161 -6.85 -4.59 -14.30
C GLY A 161 -5.89 -5.38 -13.42
N VAL A 162 -4.59 -5.17 -13.66
CA VAL A 162 -3.50 -5.69 -12.83
C VAL A 162 -2.65 -4.50 -12.41
N LEU A 163 -2.55 -4.29 -11.09
CA LEU A 163 -1.56 -3.41 -10.50
C LEU A 163 -0.33 -4.24 -10.17
N PHE A 164 0.79 -3.91 -10.79
CA PHE A 164 2.06 -4.60 -10.59
C PHE A 164 3.06 -3.68 -9.92
N ASP A 165 3.59 -4.12 -8.78
CA ASP A 165 4.68 -3.46 -8.08
C ASP A 165 5.91 -4.38 -8.10
N LEU A 166 6.96 -3.94 -8.79
CA LEU A 166 8.20 -4.72 -8.86
C LEU A 166 8.87 -4.81 -7.49
N LEU A 167 9.03 -3.65 -6.84
CA LEU A 167 9.68 -3.52 -5.54
C LEU A 167 9.09 -2.34 -4.78
N LYS A 168 8.76 -2.56 -3.50
CA LYS A 168 8.43 -1.52 -2.53
C LYS A 168 9.34 -1.64 -1.31
N PHE A 169 9.55 -0.53 -0.66
CA PHE A 169 10.30 -0.41 0.58
C PHE A 169 9.39 0.21 1.64
N ASP A 170 9.25 -0.47 2.77
CA ASP A 170 8.67 0.08 3.99
C ASP A 170 9.80 0.50 4.92
N PHE A 171 9.81 1.77 5.30
CA PHE A 171 10.72 2.32 6.30
C PHE A 171 9.94 2.56 7.59
N TYR A 172 10.19 1.72 8.60
CA TYR A 172 9.46 1.78 9.86
C TYR A 172 9.97 2.91 10.74
N VAL A 173 9.05 3.81 11.09
CA VAL A 173 9.30 4.96 11.97
C VAL A 173 8.90 4.67 13.41
N VAL A 174 8.00 3.69 13.62
CA VAL A 174 7.51 3.23 14.93
C VAL A 174 7.42 1.70 14.91
N GLY A 175 7.71 1.06 16.04
CA GLY A 175 7.69 -0.41 16.20
C GLY A 175 9.04 -1.07 15.87
N SER A 176 10.10 -0.29 15.91
CA SER A 176 11.48 -0.69 15.63
C SER A 176 12.22 -1.11 16.90
N TYR A 177 13.39 -1.76 16.75
CA TYR A 177 14.27 -2.09 17.88
C TYR A 177 14.61 -0.91 18.81
N LYS A 178 14.52 0.33 18.30
CA LYS A 178 14.80 1.55 19.06
C LYS A 178 13.69 1.90 20.05
N ASP A 179 12.47 1.46 19.77
CA ASP A 179 11.27 1.76 20.56
C ASP A 179 11.10 0.77 21.71
N TYR A 180 11.79 -0.37 21.66
CA TYR A 180 11.82 -1.38 22.73
C TYR A 180 12.95 -1.06 23.72
N ARG A 181 12.72 -0.11 24.63
CA ARG A 181 13.58 0.21 25.78
C ARG A 181 12.83 0.03 27.09
#